data_AF-Q7YXA5-F1
#
_entry.id   AF-Q7YXA5-F1
#
_cell.length_a   1.000
_cell.length_b   1.000
_cell.length_c   1.000
_cell.angle_alpha   90.00
_cell.angle_beta   90.00
_cell.angle_gamma   90.00
#
_symmetry.space_group_name_H-M   'P 1'
#
loop_
_entity.id
_entity.type
_entity.pdbx_description
1 polymer ?
#
loop_
_entity_poly.entity_id
_entity_poly.type
_entity_poly.pdbx_seq_one_letter_code
_entity_poly.pdbx_strand_id
1 'polypeptide(L)'
;MNVSCAIPTSPFLKYLGHIFVCLTAPIYIATCFILIWKCPSFFNQYRTLLLRHIFTCIFMEYFMDAIWQLIVVVPWSALCSMGIGYQLPVLMFSIVVAGLCATGISIIHMFEYRMNAVTDDSIKVLRRVITGVKYYHYFMMTSCMCLLAASYNHLADQKAFKTKIENKYGELPSYIWCDNCMFINTDSTLVLIFVGVAASSQPLAAVYFGLSVYASKLGLQKLKASLSQRTISLQRNFLHSLYIQTAVHVIFISIPLGIFFLSFIIWIPSSAMYMSYILTAMCTQHGSLSTLALMISNKPLYSVFTKTFWRIKSSITGSDRVTAVEASSWYRSAIAVANAENQE
;
A
#
# COMPACT_ATOMS: atom_id res chain seq x y z
N MET A 1 -23.72 10.23 -30.28
CA MET A 1 -22.40 9.83 -30.80
C MET A 1 -22.06 8.48 -30.19
N ASN A 2 -21.62 7.50 -30.97
CA ASN A 2 -21.19 6.19 -30.47
C ASN A 2 -19.80 6.35 -29.84
N VAL A 3 -19.73 7.08 -28.72
CA VAL A 3 -18.47 7.41 -28.05
C VAL A 3 -18.03 6.17 -27.32
N SER A 4 -16.93 5.57 -27.77
CA SER A 4 -16.30 4.50 -27.02
C SER A 4 -15.83 5.08 -25.69
N CYS A 5 -16.43 4.63 -24.57
CA CYS A 5 -15.95 4.92 -23.22
C CYS A 5 -14.71 4.08 -22.85
N ALA A 6 -14.14 3.36 -23.82
CA ALA A 6 -12.89 2.65 -23.63
C ALA A 6 -11.74 3.65 -23.57
N ILE A 7 -10.99 3.63 -22.47
CA ILE A 7 -9.76 4.40 -22.32
C ILE A 7 -8.73 3.80 -23.29
N PRO A 8 -8.11 4.60 -24.17
CA PRO A 8 -7.11 4.14 -25.13
C PRO A 8 -5.87 3.67 -24.37
N THR A 9 -5.80 2.37 -24.15
CA THR A 9 -4.77 1.70 -23.36
C THR A 9 -4.27 0.50 -24.15
N SER A 10 -2.97 0.21 -24.06
CA SER A 10 -2.46 -1.04 -24.62
C SER A 10 -3.05 -2.22 -23.83
N PRO A 11 -3.23 -3.41 -24.45
CA PRO A 11 -3.71 -4.59 -23.74
C PRO A 11 -2.87 -4.89 -22.49
N PHE A 12 -1.54 -4.73 -22.57
CA PHE A 12 -0.64 -4.89 -21.43
C PHE A 12 -0.98 -3.94 -20.28
N LEU A 13 -1.16 -2.64 -20.56
CA LEU A 13 -1.51 -1.64 -19.54
C LEU A 13 -2.91 -1.88 -18.95
N LYS A 14 -3.85 -2.38 -19.76
CA LYS A 14 -5.18 -2.77 -19.31
C LYS A 14 -5.15 -3.91 -18.29
N TYR A 15 -4.26 -4.88 -18.48
CA TYR A 15 -4.09 -6.01 -17.56
C TYR A 15 -3.04 -5.77 -16.47
N LEU A 16 -2.36 -4.62 -16.47
CA LEU A 16 -1.26 -4.33 -15.57
C LEU A 16 -1.66 -4.43 -14.09
N GLY A 17 -2.83 -3.91 -13.72
CA GLY A 17 -3.36 -4.03 -12.35
C GLY A 17 -3.56 -5.49 -11.92
N HIS A 18 -4.14 -6.33 -12.78
CA HIS A 18 -4.31 -7.76 -12.52
C HIS A 18 -2.97 -8.49 -12.39
N ILE A 19 -2.01 -8.17 -13.27
CA ILE A 19 -0.65 -8.72 -13.20
C ILE A 19 0.00 -8.34 -11.87
N PHE A 20 -0.11 -7.08 -11.44
CA PHE A 20 0.44 -6.66 -10.16
C PHE A 20 -0.20 -7.38 -8.97
N VAL A 21 -1.53 -7.50 -8.93
CA VAL A 21 -2.22 -8.26 -7.89
C VAL A 21 -1.72 -9.70 -7.81
N CYS A 22 -1.51 -10.37 -8.95
CA CYS A 22 -0.93 -11.71 -8.99
C CYS A 22 0.51 -11.76 -8.48
N LEU A 23 1.32 -10.74 -8.78
CA LEU A 23 2.72 -10.63 -8.34
C LEU A 23 2.85 -10.30 -6.85
N THR A 24 1.92 -9.55 -6.28
CA THR A 24 1.96 -9.12 -4.87
C THR A 24 1.28 -10.09 -3.92
N ALA A 25 0.34 -10.90 -4.40
CA ALA A 25 -0.33 -11.91 -3.59
C ALA A 25 0.65 -12.83 -2.82
N PRO A 26 1.75 -13.36 -3.41
CA PRO A 26 2.74 -14.16 -2.68
C PRO A 26 3.40 -13.42 -1.50
N ILE A 27 3.64 -12.11 -1.64
CA ILE A 27 4.25 -11.28 -0.59
C ILE A 27 3.32 -11.21 0.61
N TYR A 28 2.03 -10.93 0.36
CA TYR A 28 1.02 -10.86 1.40
C TYR A 28 0.77 -12.22 2.04
N ILE A 29 0.61 -13.28 1.25
CA ILE A 29 0.38 -14.65 1.74
C ILE A 29 1.54 -15.07 2.65
N ALA A 30 2.78 -14.94 2.20
CA ALA A 30 3.95 -15.32 2.99
C ALA A 30 4.05 -14.51 4.29
N THR A 31 3.78 -13.20 4.23
CA THR A 31 3.87 -12.31 5.40
C THR A 31 2.78 -12.60 6.41
N CYS A 32 1.52 -12.67 5.98
CA CYS A 32 0.41 -13.05 6.83
C CYS A 32 0.62 -14.44 7.43
N PHE A 33 1.14 -15.40 6.65
CA PHE A 33 1.41 -16.74 7.14
C PHE A 33 2.41 -16.75 8.30
N ILE A 34 3.52 -16.04 8.14
CA ILE A 34 4.54 -15.94 9.17
C ILE A 34 4.03 -15.22 10.41
N LEU A 35 3.29 -14.12 10.22
CA LEU A 35 2.73 -13.34 11.32
C LEU A 35 1.73 -14.18 12.14
N ILE A 36 0.79 -14.86 11.49
CA ILE A 36 -0.28 -15.59 12.15
C ILE A 36 0.26 -16.85 12.83
N TRP A 37 1.04 -17.68 12.11
CA TRP A 37 1.36 -19.04 12.56
C TRP A 37 2.80 -19.25 13.06
N LYS A 38 3.75 -18.35 12.78
CA LYS A 38 5.17 -18.56 13.12
C LYS A 38 5.77 -17.54 14.08
N CYS A 39 5.10 -16.41 14.31
CA CYS A 39 5.60 -15.40 15.23
C CYS A 39 5.43 -15.79 16.71
N PRO A 40 6.41 -15.48 17.58
CA PRO A 40 6.36 -15.81 19.00
C PRO A 40 5.33 -14.96 19.77
N SER A 41 4.87 -15.47 20.92
CA SER A 41 3.82 -14.85 21.73
C SER A 41 4.15 -13.43 22.23
N PHE A 42 5.41 -13.13 22.55
CA PHE A 42 5.83 -11.77 22.98
C PHE A 42 5.62 -10.71 21.89
N PHE A 43 5.45 -11.12 20.64
CA PHE A 43 5.21 -10.24 19.50
C PHE A 43 3.71 -9.98 19.27
N ASN A 44 2.80 -10.57 20.05
CA ASN A 44 1.36 -10.62 19.75
C ASN A 44 0.71 -9.22 19.60
N GLN A 45 0.99 -8.28 20.51
CA GLN A 45 0.38 -6.94 20.42
C GLN A 45 0.81 -6.18 19.17
N TYR A 46 2.11 -6.16 18.87
CA TYR A 46 2.61 -5.51 17.65
C TYR A 46 2.19 -6.26 16.39
N ARG A 47 2.12 -7.60 16.45
CA ARG A 47 1.58 -8.44 15.37
C ARG A 47 0.17 -8.01 14.99
N THR A 48 -0.72 -7.79 15.97
CA THR A 48 -2.10 -7.37 15.67
C THR A 48 -2.14 -6.03 14.95
N LEU A 49 -1.27 -5.08 15.34
CA LEU A 49 -1.17 -3.79 14.65
C LEU A 49 -0.65 -3.94 13.22
N LEU A 50 0.37 -4.77 13.01
CA LEU A 50 0.90 -5.09 11.68
C LEU A 50 -0.15 -5.77 10.80
N LEU A 51 -0.83 -6.79 11.31
CA LEU A 51 -1.87 -7.50 10.57
C LEU A 51 -2.99 -6.54 10.16
N ARG A 52 -3.47 -5.69 11.08
CA ARG A 52 -4.48 -4.67 10.76
C ARG A 52 -4.01 -3.76 9.62
N HIS A 53 -2.77 -3.26 9.70
CA HIS A 53 -2.19 -2.42 8.65
C HIS A 53 -2.11 -3.16 7.30
N ILE A 54 -1.58 -4.39 7.31
CA ILE A 54 -1.45 -5.23 6.10
C ILE A 54 -2.82 -5.51 5.48
N PHE A 55 -3.84 -5.83 6.28
CA PHE A 55 -5.20 -6.05 5.76
C PHE A 55 -5.80 -4.78 5.14
N THR A 56 -5.56 -3.60 5.73
CA THR A 56 -5.93 -2.33 5.11
C THR A 56 -5.23 -2.12 3.77
N CYS A 57 -3.92 -2.43 3.69
CA CYS A 57 -3.16 -2.36 2.45
C CYS A 57 -3.66 -3.34 1.38
N ILE A 58 -3.93 -4.61 1.75
CA ILE A 58 -4.50 -5.62 0.83
C ILE A 58 -5.83 -5.13 0.29
N PHE A 59 -6.73 -4.66 1.17
CA PHE A 59 -8.03 -4.12 0.75
C PHE A 59 -7.85 -2.99 -0.25
N MET A 60 -6.98 -2.03 0.06
CA MET A 60 -6.75 -0.86 -0.80
C MET A 60 -6.17 -1.20 -2.16
N GLU A 61 -5.14 -2.06 -2.20
CA GLU A 61 -4.48 -2.46 -3.43
C GLU A 61 -5.44 -3.25 -4.33
N TYR A 62 -6.14 -4.25 -3.78
CA TYR A 62 -7.12 -5.03 -4.54
C TYR A 62 -8.33 -4.19 -4.96
N PHE A 63 -8.77 -3.26 -4.11
CA PHE A 63 -9.85 -2.35 -4.45
C PHE A 63 -9.46 -1.45 -5.62
N MET A 64 -8.28 -0.83 -5.61
CA MET A 64 -7.86 0.07 -6.68
C MET A 64 -7.47 -0.68 -7.97
N ASP A 65 -6.74 -1.79 -7.89
CA ASP A 65 -6.23 -2.49 -9.07
C ASP A 65 -7.22 -3.48 -9.69
N ALA A 66 -7.96 -4.24 -8.87
CA ALA A 66 -8.81 -5.33 -9.37
C ALA A 66 -10.29 -4.92 -9.46
N ILE A 67 -10.82 -4.30 -8.39
CA ILE A 67 -12.24 -3.94 -8.30
C ILE A 67 -12.52 -2.68 -9.11
N TRP A 68 -11.94 -1.54 -8.72
CA TRP A 68 -12.18 -0.25 -9.34
C TRP A 68 -11.34 -0.03 -10.59
N GLN A 69 -10.17 -0.68 -10.73
CA GLN A 69 -9.25 -0.46 -11.86
C GLN A 69 -8.99 1.04 -12.09
N LEU A 70 -8.55 1.71 -11.03
CA LEU A 70 -8.28 3.15 -11.01
C LEU A 70 -7.18 3.50 -12.01
N ILE A 71 -7.39 4.57 -12.77
CA ILE A 71 -6.38 5.19 -13.62
C ILE A 71 -6.38 6.69 -13.32
N VAL A 72 -5.23 7.19 -12.86
CA VAL A 72 -4.99 8.63 -12.66
C VAL A 72 -4.53 9.22 -13.98
N VAL A 73 -5.36 10.03 -14.62
CA VAL A 73 -5.09 10.60 -15.95
C VAL A 73 -4.46 11.98 -15.83
N VAL A 74 -3.16 12.04 -16.13
CA VAL A 74 -2.37 13.27 -16.31
C VAL A 74 -2.25 13.55 -17.82
N PRO A 75 -2.41 14.80 -18.30
CA PRO A 75 -2.33 16.07 -17.56
C PRO A 75 -3.65 16.65 -17.04
N TRP A 76 -4.78 16.06 -17.40
CA TRP A 76 -6.09 16.63 -17.08
C TRP A 76 -6.49 16.49 -15.61
N SER A 77 -5.72 15.72 -14.82
CA SER A 77 -6.00 15.47 -13.40
C SER A 77 -7.38 14.84 -13.19
N ALA A 78 -7.74 13.93 -14.10
CA ALA A 78 -8.96 13.15 -14.02
C ALA A 78 -8.68 11.78 -13.39
N LEU A 79 -9.68 11.21 -12.72
CA LEU A 79 -9.67 9.87 -12.18
C LEU A 79 -10.66 9.06 -13.00
N CYS A 80 -10.16 8.03 -13.66
CA CYS A 80 -10.95 7.16 -14.52
C CYS A 80 -10.91 5.71 -14.03
N SER A 81 -11.88 4.92 -14.49
CA SER A 81 -12.02 3.51 -14.10
C SER A 81 -12.59 2.69 -15.25
N MET A 82 -12.21 1.41 -15.31
CA MET A 82 -12.85 0.39 -16.17
C MET A 82 -13.41 -0.78 -15.35
N GLY A 83 -13.37 -0.67 -14.03
CA GLY A 83 -13.72 -1.71 -13.09
C GLY A 83 -15.19 -1.68 -12.66
N ILE A 84 -15.49 -2.46 -11.62
CA ILE A 84 -16.79 -2.51 -10.98
C ILE A 84 -17.12 -1.14 -10.36
N GLY A 85 -18.34 -0.67 -10.63
CA GLY A 85 -18.84 0.61 -10.14
C GLY A 85 -18.21 1.84 -10.79
N TYR A 86 -17.69 1.70 -12.02
CA TYR A 86 -17.25 2.82 -12.85
C TYR A 86 -18.31 3.93 -12.99
N GLN A 87 -19.61 3.60 -12.92
CA GLN A 87 -20.73 4.56 -12.99
C GLN A 87 -20.89 5.42 -11.72
N LEU A 88 -20.21 5.05 -10.63
CA LEU A 88 -20.27 5.75 -9.34
C LEU A 88 -18.87 6.23 -8.93
N PRO A 89 -18.18 7.03 -9.76
CA PRO A 89 -16.77 7.35 -9.56
C PRO A 89 -16.53 8.09 -8.24
N VAL A 90 -17.46 8.95 -7.81
CA VAL A 90 -17.35 9.71 -6.54
C VAL A 90 -17.44 8.78 -5.33
N LEU A 91 -18.32 7.78 -5.36
CA LEU A 91 -18.43 6.78 -4.29
C LEU A 91 -17.16 5.94 -4.21
N MET A 92 -16.66 5.46 -5.35
CA MET A 92 -15.45 4.66 -5.40
C MET A 92 -14.21 5.46 -4.96
N PHE A 93 -14.11 6.71 -5.37
CA PHE A 93 -13.10 7.63 -4.88
C PHE A 93 -13.20 7.84 -3.35
N SER A 94 -14.42 7.94 -2.81
CA SER A 94 -14.64 8.08 -1.37
C SER A 94 -14.15 6.86 -0.58
N ILE A 95 -14.30 5.65 -1.13
CA ILE A 95 -13.74 4.42 -0.55
C ILE A 95 -12.21 4.48 -0.57
N VAL A 96 -11.60 4.94 -1.65
CA VAL A 96 -10.13 5.13 -1.73
C VAL A 96 -9.65 6.12 -0.68
N VAL A 97 -10.28 7.28 -0.55
CA VAL A 97 -9.91 8.29 0.45
C VAL A 97 -10.07 7.72 1.87
N ALA A 98 -11.16 7.00 2.16
CA ALA A 98 -11.37 6.35 3.45
C ALA A 98 -10.26 5.33 3.77
N GLY A 99 -9.85 4.53 2.79
CA GLY A 99 -8.80 3.54 3.00
C GLY A 99 -7.38 4.15 3.09
N LEU A 100 -7.12 5.28 2.41
CA LEU A 100 -5.90 6.07 2.65
C LEU A 100 -5.87 6.62 4.08
N CYS A 101 -6.99 7.14 4.59
CA CYS A 101 -7.12 7.56 5.98
C CYS A 101 -6.88 6.39 6.95
N ALA A 102 -7.50 5.23 6.70
CA ALA A 102 -7.30 4.02 7.50
C ALA A 102 -5.82 3.57 7.51
N THR A 103 -5.15 3.65 6.36
CA THR A 103 -3.72 3.38 6.22
C THR A 103 -2.90 4.33 7.09
N GLY A 104 -3.15 5.64 7.02
CA GLY A 104 -2.50 6.63 7.88
C GLY A 104 -2.70 6.37 9.38
N ILE A 105 -3.94 6.09 9.80
CA ILE A 105 -4.28 5.75 11.20
C ILE A 105 -3.54 4.48 11.65
N SER A 106 -3.45 3.46 10.79
CA SER A 106 -2.76 2.23 11.12
C SER A 106 -1.24 2.44 11.34
N ILE A 107 -0.61 3.30 10.52
CA ILE A 107 0.79 3.69 10.66
C ILE A 107 1.03 4.46 11.96
N ILE A 108 0.17 5.44 12.26
CA ILE A 108 0.22 6.21 13.51
C ILE A 108 0.21 5.30 14.73
N HIS A 109 -0.71 4.33 14.78
CA HIS A 109 -0.78 3.38 15.89
C HIS A 109 0.47 2.49 15.99
N MET A 110 1.11 2.10 14.87
CA MET A 110 2.37 1.36 14.90
C MET A 110 3.52 2.19 15.50
N PHE A 111 3.62 3.47 15.12
CA PHE A 111 4.61 4.38 15.70
C PHE A 111 4.35 4.66 17.17
N GLU A 112 3.10 4.92 17.55
CA GLU A 112 2.72 5.15 18.94
C GLU A 112 3.10 3.95 19.81
N TYR A 113 2.76 2.74 19.37
CA TYR A 113 3.14 1.52 20.08
C TYR A 113 4.65 1.41 20.28
N ARG A 114 5.43 1.66 19.22
CA ARG A 114 6.90 1.54 19.26
C ARG A 114 7.57 2.62 20.08
N MET A 115 7.09 3.86 19.97
CA MET A 115 7.55 4.96 20.79
C MET A 115 7.28 4.67 22.28
N ASN A 116 6.07 4.22 22.62
CA ASN A 116 5.70 3.91 24.00
C ASN A 116 6.53 2.76 24.59
N ALA A 117 6.95 1.80 23.77
CA ALA A 117 7.79 0.67 24.19
C ALA A 117 9.23 1.04 24.55
N VAL A 118 9.72 2.22 24.13
CA VAL A 118 11.13 2.64 24.34
C VAL A 118 11.27 3.98 25.04
N THR A 119 10.19 4.56 25.55
CA THR A 119 10.20 5.88 26.18
C THR A 119 9.52 5.85 27.54
N ASP A 120 10.04 6.63 28.47
CA ASP A 120 9.56 6.80 29.84
C ASP A 120 9.11 8.26 30.10
N ASP A 121 8.79 8.58 31.35
CA ASP A 121 8.34 9.92 31.76
C ASP A 121 9.37 11.04 31.54
N SER A 122 10.64 10.69 31.30
CA SER A 122 11.68 11.69 31.06
C SER A 122 11.51 12.47 29.75
N ILE A 123 10.60 12.03 28.87
CA ILE A 123 10.23 12.73 27.63
C ILE A 123 8.75 13.16 27.60
N LYS A 124 8.11 13.30 28.77
CA LYS A 124 6.67 13.59 28.91
C LYS A 124 6.19 14.82 28.14
N VAL A 125 7.00 15.87 28.04
CA VAL A 125 6.65 17.09 27.27
C VAL A 125 6.60 16.78 25.78
N LEU A 126 7.63 16.14 25.23
CA LEU A 126 7.69 15.73 23.84
C LEU A 126 6.54 14.77 23.49
N ARG A 127 6.23 13.82 24.38
CA ARG A 127 5.09 12.91 24.21
C ARG A 127 3.77 13.67 24.13
N ARG A 128 3.56 14.69 24.98
CA ARG A 128 2.37 15.55 24.92
C ARG A 128 2.24 16.27 23.58
N VAL A 129 3.34 16.80 23.04
CA VAL A 129 3.36 17.42 21.71
C VAL A 129 2.99 16.40 20.63
N ILE A 130 3.61 15.21 20.63
CA ILE A 130 3.33 14.14 19.66
C ILE A 130 1.86 13.71 19.73
N THR A 131 1.31 13.55 20.93
CA THR A 131 -0.10 13.23 21.15
C THR A 131 -1.02 14.35 20.63
N GLY A 132 -0.66 15.62 20.83
CA GLY A 132 -1.38 16.76 20.24
C GLY A 132 -1.41 16.71 18.71
N VAL A 133 -0.25 16.49 18.08
CA VAL A 133 -0.14 16.33 16.61
C VAL A 133 -0.97 15.15 16.12
N LYS A 134 -0.98 14.02 16.84
CA LYS A 134 -1.81 12.85 16.52
C LYS A 134 -3.29 13.20 16.46
N TYR A 135 -3.82 13.81 17.52
CA TYR A 135 -5.25 14.15 17.58
C TYR A 135 -5.63 15.23 16.56
N TYR A 136 -4.74 16.19 16.31
CA TYR A 136 -4.95 17.17 15.26
C TYR A 136 -4.98 16.51 13.86
N HIS A 137 -4.13 15.50 13.62
CA HIS A 137 -4.16 14.74 12.39
C HIS A 137 -5.46 13.92 12.24
N TYR A 138 -5.96 13.32 13.32
CA TYR A 138 -7.27 12.63 13.32
C TYR A 138 -8.44 13.57 13.06
N PHE A 139 -8.37 14.80 13.60
CA PHE A 139 -9.33 15.85 13.30
C PHE A 139 -9.30 16.18 11.80
N MET A 140 -8.12 16.42 11.21
CA MET A 140 -7.97 16.69 9.78
C MET A 140 -8.49 15.56 8.89
N MET A 141 -8.22 14.30 9.23
CA MET A 141 -8.75 13.13 8.50
C MET A 141 -10.27 13.06 8.57
N THR A 142 -10.86 13.28 9.75
CA THR A 142 -12.32 13.30 9.92
C THR A 142 -12.95 14.45 9.14
N SER A 143 -12.38 15.66 9.24
CA SER A 143 -12.82 16.83 8.46
C SER A 143 -12.73 16.58 6.96
N CYS A 144 -11.66 15.93 6.49
CA CYS A 144 -11.49 15.53 5.10
C CYS A 144 -12.65 14.63 4.62
N MET A 145 -13.04 13.62 5.42
CA MET A 145 -14.17 12.74 5.10
C MET A 145 -15.51 13.48 5.09
N CYS A 146 -15.75 14.35 6.06
CA CYS A 146 -16.99 15.17 6.11
C CYS A 146 -17.09 16.11 4.91
N LEU A 147 -15.98 16.77 4.55
CA LEU A 147 -15.91 17.67 3.39
C LEU A 147 -16.07 16.91 2.07
N LEU A 148 -15.52 15.69 1.96
CA LEU A 148 -15.73 14.85 0.79
C LEU A 148 -17.20 14.45 0.62
N ALA A 149 -17.85 14.04 1.70
CA ALA A 149 -19.29 13.74 1.68
C ALA A 149 -20.11 14.97 1.29
N ALA A 150 -19.81 16.15 1.84
CA ALA A 150 -20.46 17.41 1.46
C ALA A 150 -20.13 17.85 0.01
N SER A 151 -18.99 17.42 -0.53
CA SER A 151 -18.56 17.67 -1.92
C SER A 151 -19.22 16.75 -2.94
N TYR A 152 -19.98 15.74 -2.52
CA TYR A 152 -20.41 14.64 -3.39
C TYR A 152 -21.09 15.15 -4.67
N ASN A 153 -22.06 16.05 -4.55
CA ASN A 153 -22.80 16.59 -5.69
C ASN A 153 -21.91 17.41 -6.63
N HIS A 154 -20.94 18.16 -6.10
CA HIS A 154 -20.00 18.94 -6.90
C HIS A 154 -18.99 18.07 -7.66
N LEU A 155 -18.69 16.88 -7.14
CA LEU A 155 -17.86 15.88 -7.79
C LEU A 155 -18.67 14.99 -8.76
N ALA A 156 -19.96 14.81 -8.52
CA ALA A 156 -20.84 14.02 -9.38
C ALA A 156 -21.29 14.81 -10.62
N ASP A 157 -21.71 16.06 -10.46
CA ASP A 157 -22.06 16.91 -11.59
C ASP A 157 -20.80 17.54 -12.21
N GLN A 158 -20.36 16.94 -13.31
CA GLN A 158 -19.11 17.29 -13.99
C GLN A 158 -19.32 18.00 -15.32
N LYS A 159 -20.55 18.13 -15.82
CA LYS A 159 -20.78 18.59 -17.21
C LYS A 159 -20.22 19.99 -17.45
N ALA A 160 -20.59 20.93 -16.59
CA ALA A 160 -20.14 22.32 -16.69
C ALA A 160 -18.61 22.43 -16.53
N PHE A 161 -18.03 21.66 -15.61
CA PHE A 161 -16.59 21.68 -15.37
C PHE A 161 -15.81 21.08 -16.54
N LYS A 162 -16.24 19.93 -17.09
CA LYS A 162 -15.64 19.30 -18.28
C LYS A 162 -15.64 20.26 -19.48
N THR A 163 -16.76 20.96 -19.73
CA THR A 163 -16.83 21.98 -20.79
C THR A 163 -15.82 23.12 -20.56
N LYS A 164 -15.64 23.58 -19.32
CA LYS A 164 -14.66 24.62 -19.00
C LYS A 164 -13.23 24.14 -19.23
N ILE A 165 -12.91 22.90 -18.85
CA ILE A 165 -11.59 22.30 -19.09
C ILE A 165 -11.33 22.17 -20.60
N GLU A 166 -12.30 21.73 -21.38
CA GLU A 166 -12.20 21.65 -22.85
C GLU A 166 -11.99 23.03 -23.48
N ASN A 167 -12.76 24.04 -23.06
CA ASN A 167 -12.57 25.41 -23.52
C ASN A 167 -11.19 25.98 -23.17
N LYS A 168 -10.60 25.54 -22.05
CA LYS A 168 -9.30 26.03 -21.57
C LYS A 168 -8.12 25.33 -22.22
N TYR A 169 -8.19 24.01 -22.41
CA TYR A 169 -7.05 23.20 -22.84
C TYR A 169 -7.20 22.59 -24.23
N GLY A 170 -8.33 22.82 -24.91
CA GLY A 170 -8.66 22.22 -26.19
C GLY A 170 -9.48 20.93 -26.06
N GLU A 171 -9.76 20.32 -27.21
CA GLU A 171 -10.63 19.13 -27.31
C GLU A 171 -10.20 18.03 -26.35
N LEU A 172 -11.15 17.58 -25.52
CA LEU A 172 -10.91 16.48 -24.61
C LEU A 172 -11.13 15.14 -25.33
N PRO A 173 -10.29 14.12 -25.05
CA PRO A 173 -10.57 12.78 -25.51
C PRO A 173 -11.98 12.32 -25.16
N SER A 174 -12.66 11.69 -26.12
CA SER A 174 -14.09 11.36 -26.02
C SER A 174 -14.43 10.49 -24.81
N TYR A 175 -13.52 9.61 -24.37
CA TYR A 175 -13.73 8.77 -23.18
C TYR A 175 -13.80 9.57 -21.86
N ILE A 176 -13.18 10.76 -21.79
CA ILE A 176 -13.22 11.62 -20.59
C ILE A 176 -14.63 12.12 -20.33
N TRP A 177 -15.46 12.23 -21.37
CA TRP A 177 -16.86 12.65 -21.26
C TRP A 177 -17.78 11.59 -20.67
N CYS A 178 -17.35 10.33 -20.58
CA CYS A 178 -18.12 9.25 -19.99
C CYS A 178 -18.15 9.32 -18.45
N ASP A 179 -19.13 8.63 -17.86
CA ASP A 179 -19.34 8.58 -16.40
C ASP A 179 -18.24 7.82 -15.65
N ASN A 180 -17.43 7.05 -16.38
CA ASN A 180 -16.29 6.32 -15.82
C ASN A 180 -15.09 7.22 -15.49
N CYS A 181 -15.15 8.52 -15.83
CA CYS A 181 -14.12 9.51 -15.59
C CYS A 181 -14.68 10.72 -14.83
N MET A 182 -14.03 11.09 -13.74
CA MET A 182 -14.34 12.30 -12.96
C MET A 182 -13.13 13.22 -12.83
N PHE A 183 -13.36 14.52 -12.72
CA PHE A 183 -12.34 15.48 -12.32
C PHE A 183 -12.53 15.87 -10.86
N ILE A 184 -11.46 16.34 -10.24
CA ILE A 184 -11.57 17.12 -9.02
C ILE A 184 -12.01 18.54 -9.43
N ASN A 185 -13.27 18.85 -9.18
CA ASN A 185 -13.89 20.13 -9.56
C ASN A 185 -13.33 21.28 -8.71
N THR A 186 -12.23 21.89 -9.15
CA THR A 186 -11.56 22.97 -8.43
C THR A 186 -12.31 24.30 -8.42
N ASP A 187 -13.38 24.44 -9.21
CA ASP A 187 -14.23 25.63 -9.19
C ASP A 187 -15.15 25.68 -7.96
N SER A 188 -15.46 24.51 -7.38
CA SER A 188 -16.23 24.45 -6.14
C SER A 188 -15.35 24.81 -4.94
N THR A 189 -15.70 25.89 -4.24
CA THR A 189 -15.03 26.29 -2.99
C THR A 189 -14.99 25.15 -1.98
N LEU A 190 -16.04 24.32 -1.91
CA LEU A 190 -16.12 23.20 -0.97
C LEU A 190 -15.10 22.10 -1.34
N VAL A 191 -15.01 21.75 -2.63
CA VAL A 191 -14.01 20.79 -3.14
C VAL A 191 -12.59 21.34 -2.94
N LEU A 192 -12.38 22.64 -3.16
CA LEU A 192 -11.08 23.28 -2.95
C LEU A 192 -10.65 23.22 -1.48
N ILE A 193 -11.57 23.45 -0.54
CA ILE A 193 -11.32 23.30 0.91
C ILE A 193 -11.00 21.84 1.23
N PHE A 194 -11.75 20.87 0.70
CA PHE A 194 -11.46 19.43 0.83
C PHE A 194 -10.03 19.11 0.38
N VAL A 195 -9.65 19.53 -0.83
CA VAL A 195 -8.30 19.31 -1.39
C VAL A 195 -7.24 19.98 -0.51
N GLY A 196 -7.47 21.21 -0.05
CA GLY A 196 -6.56 21.92 0.83
C GLY A 196 -6.34 21.22 2.18
N VAL A 197 -7.41 20.71 2.79
CA VAL A 197 -7.35 19.91 4.03
C VAL A 197 -6.60 18.59 3.78
N ALA A 198 -6.90 17.89 2.68
CA ALA A 198 -6.22 16.65 2.30
C ALA A 198 -4.72 16.88 2.07
N ALA A 199 -4.34 17.93 1.33
CA ALA A 199 -2.95 18.27 1.04
C ALA A 199 -2.18 18.70 2.30
N SER A 200 -2.76 19.57 3.13
CA SER A 200 -2.14 20.03 4.38
C SER A 200 -2.03 18.94 5.45
N SER A 201 -2.83 17.87 5.37
CA SER A 201 -2.67 16.71 6.25
C SER A 201 -1.33 15.98 6.05
N GLN A 202 -0.72 16.04 4.86
CA GLN A 202 0.50 15.29 4.53
C GLN A 202 1.74 15.82 5.28
N PRO A 203 2.02 17.14 5.29
CA PRO A 203 3.08 17.69 6.15
C PRO A 203 2.87 17.39 7.64
N LEU A 204 1.62 17.39 8.13
CA LEU A 204 1.33 17.05 9.52
C LEU A 204 1.67 15.58 9.84
N ALA A 205 1.37 14.65 8.92
CA ALA A 205 1.80 13.26 9.06
C ALA A 205 3.34 13.17 9.11
N ALA A 206 4.04 13.90 8.25
CA ALA A 206 5.51 13.95 8.24
C ALA A 206 6.08 14.49 9.57
N VAL A 207 5.47 15.54 10.14
CA VAL A 207 5.84 16.07 11.47
C VAL A 207 5.63 15.00 12.55
N TYR A 208 4.48 14.34 12.57
CA TYR A 208 4.20 13.25 13.52
C TYR A 208 5.25 12.13 13.42
N PHE A 209 5.57 11.70 12.19
CA PHE A 209 6.57 10.66 11.96
C PHE A 209 7.96 11.11 12.41
N GLY A 210 8.39 12.31 12.04
CA GLY A 210 9.68 12.88 12.44
C GLY A 210 9.84 12.96 13.96
N LEU A 211 8.82 13.48 14.66
CA LEU A 211 8.81 13.57 16.11
C LEU A 211 8.79 12.19 16.78
N SER A 212 8.02 11.24 16.25
CA SER A 212 7.94 9.86 16.78
C SER A 212 9.27 9.11 16.61
N VAL A 213 9.94 9.28 15.48
CA VAL A 213 11.30 8.76 15.23
C VAL A 213 12.28 9.34 16.22
N TYR A 214 12.28 10.67 16.36
CA TYR A 214 13.16 11.38 17.27
C TYR A 214 12.95 10.94 18.73
N ALA A 215 11.70 10.90 19.20
CA ALA A 215 11.34 10.43 20.53
C ALA A 215 11.79 8.99 20.79
N SER A 216 11.60 8.11 19.80
CA SER A 216 12.01 6.69 19.91
C SER A 216 13.53 6.54 20.02
N LYS A 217 14.29 7.31 19.23
CA LYS A 217 15.77 7.32 19.30
C LYS A 217 16.26 7.85 20.65
N LEU A 218 15.68 8.96 21.11
CA LEU A 218 16.02 9.57 22.39
C LEU A 218 15.71 8.64 23.57
N GLY A 219 14.51 8.05 23.59
CA GLY A 219 14.11 7.10 24.62
C GLY A 219 15.04 5.88 24.68
N LEU A 220 15.36 5.31 23.52
CA LEU A 220 16.27 4.17 23.44
C LEU A 220 17.69 4.51 23.91
N GLN A 221 18.15 5.74 23.69
CA GLN A 221 19.45 6.21 24.21
C GLN A 221 19.44 6.28 25.74
N LYS A 222 18.35 6.76 26.35
CA LYS A 222 18.22 6.82 27.81
C LYS A 222 18.12 5.42 28.45
N LEU A 223 17.41 4.51 27.81
CA LEU A 223 17.28 3.12 28.25
C LEU A 223 18.52 2.25 27.98
N LYS A 224 19.58 2.82 27.37
CA LYS A 224 20.79 2.06 27.01
C LYS A 224 21.50 1.45 28.23
N ALA A 225 21.42 2.12 29.38
CA ALA A 225 22.03 1.65 30.62
C ALA A 225 21.16 0.62 31.38
N SER A 226 19.84 0.64 31.19
CA SER A 226 18.89 -0.20 31.93
C SER A 226 18.49 -1.49 31.19
N LEU A 227 18.67 -1.54 29.87
CA LEU A 227 18.28 -2.68 29.05
C LEU A 227 19.48 -3.50 28.58
N SER A 228 19.26 -4.80 28.39
CA SER A 228 20.26 -5.67 27.76
C SER A 228 20.56 -5.22 26.33
N GLN A 229 21.80 -5.41 25.87
CA GLN A 229 22.19 -5.12 24.48
C GLN A 229 21.33 -5.89 23.46
N ARG A 230 20.90 -7.10 23.82
CA ARG A 230 19.98 -7.90 22.99
C ARG A 230 18.64 -7.19 22.82
N THR A 231 18.02 -6.72 23.91
CA THR A 231 16.74 -5.98 23.86
C THR A 231 16.86 -4.70 23.05
N ILE A 232 17.92 -3.92 23.27
CA ILE A 232 18.18 -2.67 22.53
C ILE A 232 18.30 -2.96 21.03
N SER A 233 19.09 -3.96 20.65
CA SER A 233 19.28 -4.34 19.24
C SER A 233 17.97 -4.73 18.56
N LEU A 234 17.09 -5.43 19.28
CA LEU A 234 15.78 -5.83 18.80
C LEU A 234 14.85 -4.63 18.59
N GLN A 235 14.80 -3.70 19.55
CA GLN A 235 14.01 -2.47 19.40
C GLN A 235 14.51 -1.60 18.25
N ARG A 236 15.83 -1.47 18.07
CA ARG A 236 16.40 -0.76 16.90
C ARG A 236 15.95 -1.39 15.60
N ASN A 237 15.96 -2.73 15.52
CA ASN A 237 15.55 -3.41 14.30
C ASN A 237 14.06 -3.18 13.99
N PHE A 238 13.18 -3.26 14.99
CA PHE A 238 11.77 -2.98 14.79
C PHE A 238 11.48 -1.54 14.38
N LEU A 239 12.13 -0.56 15.03
CA LEU A 239 12.01 0.85 14.66
C LEU A 239 12.51 1.09 13.24
N HIS A 240 13.70 0.58 12.90
CA HIS A 240 14.28 0.71 11.58
C HIS A 240 13.38 0.11 10.49
N SER A 241 12.81 -1.07 10.74
CA SER A 241 11.89 -1.73 9.82
C SER A 241 10.63 -0.90 9.60
N LEU A 242 10.02 -0.37 10.67
CA LEU A 242 8.87 0.52 10.57
C LEU A 242 9.20 1.79 9.79
N TYR A 243 10.38 2.38 9.98
CA TYR A 243 10.78 3.59 9.26
C TYR A 243 10.92 3.34 7.76
N ILE A 244 11.53 2.22 7.36
CA ILE A 244 11.62 1.84 5.94
C ILE A 244 10.22 1.63 5.36
N GLN A 245 9.36 0.88 6.07
CA GLN A 245 7.99 0.64 5.63
C GLN A 245 7.21 1.94 5.42
N THR A 246 7.35 2.92 6.33
CA THR A 246 6.69 4.22 6.19
C THR A 246 7.32 5.08 5.09
N ALA A 247 8.64 5.02 4.89
CA ALA A 247 9.28 5.70 3.78
C ALA A 247 8.75 5.23 2.42
N VAL A 248 8.46 3.92 2.28
CA VAL A 248 7.78 3.39 1.08
C VAL A 248 6.43 4.07 0.88
N HIS A 249 5.61 4.20 1.91
CA HIS A 249 4.32 4.89 1.80
C HIS A 249 4.48 6.36 1.39
N VAL A 250 5.44 7.09 1.97
CA VAL A 250 5.69 8.48 1.60
C VAL A 250 6.06 8.60 0.12
N ILE A 251 6.93 7.72 -0.38
CA ILE A 251 7.35 7.73 -1.79
C ILE A 251 6.18 7.34 -2.70
N PHE A 252 5.45 6.27 -2.37
CA PHE A 252 4.45 5.68 -3.26
C PHE A 252 3.07 6.34 -3.17
N ILE A 253 2.78 7.10 -2.11
CA ILE A 253 1.51 7.83 -1.96
C ILE A 253 1.74 9.34 -2.13
N SER A 254 2.66 9.93 -1.36
CA SER A 254 2.80 11.40 -1.33
C SER A 254 3.38 11.96 -2.63
N ILE A 255 4.28 11.25 -3.32
CA ILE A 255 4.81 11.72 -4.61
C ILE A 255 3.73 11.68 -5.70
N PRO A 256 2.99 10.56 -5.93
CA PRO A 256 1.94 10.56 -6.94
C PRO A 256 0.82 11.57 -6.67
N LEU A 257 0.38 11.69 -5.42
CA LEU A 257 -0.60 12.72 -5.04
C LEU A 257 -0.06 14.14 -5.22
N GLY A 258 1.21 14.37 -4.89
CA GLY A 258 1.87 15.65 -5.12
C GLY A 258 1.89 16.03 -6.59
N ILE A 259 2.26 15.11 -7.48
CA ILE A 259 2.25 15.33 -8.93
C ILE A 259 0.81 15.58 -9.44
N PHE A 260 -0.16 14.81 -8.95
CA PHE A 260 -1.57 14.98 -9.27
C PHE A 260 -2.13 16.35 -8.84
N PHE A 261 -1.73 16.86 -7.67
CA PHE A 261 -2.14 18.19 -7.24
C PHE A 261 -1.37 19.31 -7.95
N LEU A 262 -0.10 19.09 -8.27
CA LEU A 262 0.70 20.04 -9.07
C LEU A 262 0.13 20.22 -10.48
N SER A 263 -0.47 19.19 -11.08
CA SER A 263 -1.11 19.30 -12.40
C SER A 263 -2.35 20.19 -12.43
N PHE A 264 -2.90 20.60 -11.28
CA PHE A 264 -3.92 21.64 -11.24
C PHE A 264 -3.38 23.04 -11.56
N ILE A 265 -2.08 23.27 -11.31
CA ILE A 265 -1.44 24.59 -11.41
C ILE A 265 -0.45 24.64 -12.57
N ILE A 266 0.26 23.54 -12.80
CA ILE A 266 1.30 23.42 -13.82
C ILE A 266 0.73 22.67 -15.03
N TRP A 267 0.89 23.23 -16.23
CA TRP A 267 0.56 22.53 -17.46
C TRP A 267 1.56 21.40 -17.69
N ILE A 268 1.06 20.16 -17.71
CA ILE A 268 1.83 18.99 -18.08
C ILE A 268 1.51 18.66 -19.55
N PRO A 269 2.52 18.44 -20.42
CA PRO A 269 2.28 18.08 -21.82
C PRO A 269 1.46 16.79 -21.95
N SER A 270 0.58 16.71 -22.95
CA SER A 270 -0.20 15.50 -23.25
C SER A 270 0.67 14.29 -23.61
N SER A 271 1.89 14.52 -24.12
CA SER A 271 2.90 13.49 -24.36
C SER A 271 3.34 12.76 -23.08
N ALA A 272 3.09 13.34 -21.89
CA ALA A 272 3.36 12.72 -20.61
C ALA A 272 2.26 11.77 -20.12
N MET A 273 1.29 11.39 -20.96
CA MET A 273 0.20 10.48 -20.56
C MET A 273 0.72 9.14 -20.01
N TYR A 274 1.91 8.67 -20.42
CA TYR A 274 2.53 7.48 -19.84
C TYR A 274 2.80 7.61 -18.32
N MET A 275 2.99 8.83 -17.81
CA MET A 275 3.11 9.10 -16.38
C MET A 275 1.85 8.70 -15.62
N SER A 276 0.68 8.78 -16.23
CA SER A 276 -0.60 8.34 -15.66
C SER A 276 -0.51 6.91 -15.10
N TYR A 277 0.07 5.99 -15.88
CA TYR A 277 0.20 4.58 -15.49
C TYR A 277 1.26 4.39 -14.41
N ILE A 278 2.38 5.12 -14.48
CA ILE A 278 3.44 5.07 -13.46
C ILE A 278 2.89 5.58 -12.12
N LEU A 279 2.20 6.73 -12.12
CA LEU A 279 1.59 7.32 -10.93
C LEU A 279 0.53 6.41 -10.34
N THR A 280 -0.30 5.80 -11.20
CA THR A 280 -1.30 4.82 -10.79
C THR A 280 -0.62 3.61 -10.13
N ALA A 281 0.37 3.01 -10.79
CA ALA A 281 1.11 1.86 -10.26
C ALA A 281 1.80 2.20 -8.92
N MET A 282 2.41 3.39 -8.80
CA MET A 282 2.98 3.83 -7.53
C MET A 282 1.90 3.93 -6.45
N CYS A 283 0.77 4.58 -6.76
CA CYS A 283 -0.32 4.76 -5.82
C CYS A 283 -0.93 3.43 -5.38
N THR A 284 -1.08 2.44 -6.27
CA THR A 284 -1.70 1.16 -5.92
C THR A 284 -0.74 0.19 -5.22
N GLN A 285 0.53 0.15 -5.62
CA GLN A 285 1.52 -0.81 -5.11
C GLN A 285 2.21 -0.41 -3.78
N HIS A 286 1.74 0.64 -3.10
CA HIS A 286 2.32 1.07 -1.82
C HIS A 286 2.26 -0.01 -0.74
N GLY A 287 1.16 -0.77 -0.69
CA GLY A 287 0.88 -1.76 0.35
C GLY A 287 1.84 -2.95 0.30
N SER A 288 1.96 -3.56 -0.88
CA SER A 288 2.77 -4.76 -1.10
C SER A 288 4.25 -4.47 -0.91
N LEU A 289 4.74 -3.34 -1.44
CA LEU A 289 6.13 -2.93 -1.29
C LEU A 289 6.48 -2.57 0.16
N SER A 290 5.55 -1.95 0.89
CA SER A 290 5.76 -1.69 2.31
C SER A 290 5.81 -2.98 3.13
N THR A 291 4.97 -3.97 2.78
CA THR A 291 4.93 -5.30 3.40
C THR A 291 6.20 -6.09 3.09
N LEU A 292 6.69 -6.01 1.85
CA LEU A 292 7.98 -6.59 1.45
C LEU A 292 9.13 -5.94 2.22
N ALA A 293 9.13 -4.61 2.32
CA ALA A 293 10.12 -3.88 3.08
C ALA A 293 10.13 -4.29 4.55
N LEU A 294 8.96 -4.47 5.17
CA LEU A 294 8.82 -5.04 6.52
C LEU A 294 9.46 -6.44 6.60
N MET A 295 9.11 -7.35 5.68
CA MET A 295 9.62 -8.72 5.66
C MET A 295 11.15 -8.79 5.57
N ILE A 296 11.76 -7.96 4.71
CA ILE A 296 13.21 -7.96 4.47
C ILE A 296 13.97 -7.26 5.60
N SER A 297 13.46 -6.13 6.09
CA SER A 297 14.19 -5.30 7.06
C SER A 297 14.06 -5.78 8.52
N ASN A 298 13.00 -6.54 8.83
CA ASN A 298 12.75 -7.06 10.16
C ASN A 298 13.48 -8.40 10.36
N LYS A 299 14.60 -8.39 11.09
CA LYS A 299 15.47 -9.56 11.26
C LYS A 299 14.73 -10.79 11.83
N PRO A 300 13.89 -10.66 12.89
CA PRO A 300 13.05 -11.77 13.34
C PRO A 300 12.15 -12.35 12.25
N LEU A 301 11.41 -11.50 11.50
CA LEU A 301 10.52 -11.98 10.43
C LEU A 301 11.32 -12.62 9.30
N TYR A 302 12.39 -11.97 8.83
CA TYR A 302 13.26 -12.47 7.79
C TYR A 302 13.91 -13.81 8.16
N SER A 303 14.35 -13.99 9.41
CA SER A 303 14.90 -15.27 9.86
C SER A 303 13.85 -16.38 9.88
N VAL A 304 12.61 -16.07 10.22
CA VAL A 304 11.51 -17.05 10.20
C VAL A 304 11.12 -17.39 8.77
N PHE A 305 11.07 -16.39 7.88
CA PHE A 305 10.84 -16.56 6.45
C PHE A 305 11.87 -17.51 5.84
N THR A 306 13.16 -17.16 5.93
CA THR A 306 14.26 -17.96 5.35
C THR A 306 14.28 -19.38 5.89
N LYS A 307 14.10 -19.59 7.20
CA LYS A 307 14.02 -20.94 7.79
C LYS A 307 12.80 -21.73 7.30
N THR A 308 11.65 -21.09 7.13
CA THR A 308 10.43 -21.76 6.65
C THR A 308 10.59 -22.21 5.21
N PHE A 309 11.04 -21.33 4.32
CA PHE A 309 11.25 -21.66 2.91
C PHE A 309 12.41 -22.64 2.68
N TRP A 310 13.47 -22.57 3.50
CA TRP A 310 14.55 -23.56 3.46
C TRP A 310 14.08 -24.95 3.90
N ARG A 311 13.19 -25.04 4.91
CA ARG A 311 12.55 -26.31 5.30
C ARG A 311 11.64 -26.87 4.22
N ILE A 312 10.87 -26.02 3.54
CA ILE A 312 10.02 -26.45 2.41
C ILE A 312 10.90 -26.98 1.27
N LYS A 313 11.99 -26.29 0.92
CA LYS A 313 12.92 -26.73 -0.12
C LYS A 313 13.60 -28.07 0.22
N SER A 314 14.04 -28.25 1.47
CA SER A 314 14.63 -29.52 1.92
C SER A 314 13.62 -30.66 1.97
N SER A 315 12.35 -30.37 2.29
CA SER A 315 11.27 -31.36 2.23
C SER A 315 10.97 -31.82 0.80
N ILE A 316 10.91 -30.89 -0.17
CA ILE A 316 10.67 -31.22 -1.59
C ILE A 316 11.83 -32.06 -2.13
N THR A 317 13.06 -31.59 -1.94
CA THR A 317 14.27 -32.32 -2.39
C THR A 317 14.45 -33.67 -1.68
N GLY A 318 14.01 -33.79 -0.42
CA GLY A 318 13.96 -35.07 0.29
C GLY A 318 12.93 -36.03 -0.32
N SER A 319 11.73 -35.54 -0.64
CA SER A 319 10.68 -36.32 -1.30
C SER A 319 11.10 -36.79 -2.69
N ASP A 320 11.74 -35.93 -3.49
CA ASP A 320 12.25 -36.29 -4.83
C ASP A 320 13.33 -37.36 -4.76
N ARG A 321 14.14 -37.37 -3.69
CA ARG A 321 15.12 -38.44 -3.45
C ARG A 321 14.45 -39.75 -3.08
N VAL A 322 13.39 -39.72 -2.26
CA VAL A 322 12.65 -40.93 -1.89
C VAL A 322 11.96 -41.52 -3.12
N THR A 323 11.29 -40.71 -3.95
CA THR A 323 10.64 -41.19 -5.18
C THR A 323 11.65 -41.72 -6.20
N ALA A 324 12.83 -41.09 -6.33
CA ALA A 324 13.91 -41.62 -7.18
C ALA A 324 14.47 -42.96 -6.67
N VAL A 325 14.61 -43.12 -5.35
CA VAL A 325 15.05 -44.38 -4.73
C VAL A 325 14.02 -45.48 -4.95
N GLU A 326 12.73 -45.18 -4.74
CA GLU A 326 11.62 -46.11 -5.00
C GLU A 326 11.58 -46.53 -6.47
N ALA A 327 11.65 -45.57 -7.41
CA ALA A 327 11.71 -45.87 -8.85
C ALA A 327 12.91 -46.77 -9.21
N SER A 328 14.09 -46.51 -8.62
CA SER A 328 15.27 -47.38 -8.81
C SER A 328 15.06 -48.78 -8.25
N SER A 329 14.30 -48.92 -7.16
CA SER A 329 13.96 -50.22 -6.56
C SER A 329 13.03 -51.01 -7.46
N TRP A 330 11.96 -50.38 -7.98
CA TRP A 330 11.05 -50.98 -8.95
C TRP A 330 11.78 -51.44 -10.21
N TYR A 331 12.71 -50.63 -10.72
CA TYR A 331 13.51 -50.98 -11.90
C TYR A 331 14.42 -52.20 -11.64
N ARG A 332 15.07 -52.27 -10.48
CA ARG A 332 15.88 -53.44 -10.08
C ARG A 332 15.04 -54.71 -9.96
N SER A 333 13.84 -54.62 -9.37
CA SER A 333 12.92 -55.76 -9.27
C SER A 333 12.44 -56.24 -10.64
N ALA A 334 12.12 -55.32 -11.56
CA ALA A 334 11.69 -55.67 -12.92
C ALA A 334 12.79 -56.38 -13.72
N ILE A 335 14.04 -55.92 -13.62
CA ILE A 335 15.20 -56.60 -14.25
C ILE A 335 15.40 -58.00 -13.66
N ALA A 336 15.27 -58.15 -12.33
CA ALA A 336 15.43 -59.45 -11.68
C ALA A 336 14.38 -60.47 -12.16
N VAL A 337 13.13 -60.04 -12.36
CA VAL A 337 12.06 -60.89 -12.92
C VAL A 337 12.35 -61.24 -14.39
N ALA A 338 12.69 -60.26 -15.22
CA ALA A 338 13.00 -60.49 -16.64
C ALA A 338 14.21 -61.42 -16.85
N ASN A 339 15.20 -61.38 -15.95
CA ASN A 339 16.34 -62.31 -16.00
C ASN A 339 15.98 -63.72 -15.55
N ALA A 340 15.01 -63.88 -14.63
CA ALA A 340 14.53 -65.19 -14.20
C ALA A 340 13.74 -65.90 -15.31
N GLU A 341 12.93 -65.16 -16.07
CA GLU A 341 12.13 -65.71 -17.19
C GLU A 341 13.00 -66.19 -18.38
N ASN A 342 14.22 -65.67 -18.55
CA ASN A 342 15.14 -66.12 -19.62
C ASN A 342 15.96 -67.37 -19.26
N GLN A 343 15.82 -67.91 -18.05
CA GLN A 343 16.54 -69.12 -17.60
C GLN A 343 15.68 -70.39 -17.63
N GLU A 344 14.39 -70.27 -17.96
CA GLU A 344 13.49 -71.39 -18.32
C GLU A 344 13.47 -71.57 -19.84
#